data_AF-A0A7Y1VF13-F1
#
_entry.id   AF-A0A7Y1VF13-F1
#
_cell.length_a   1.000
_cell.length_b   1.000
_cell.length_c   1.000
_cell.angle_alpha   90.00
_cell.angle_beta   90.00
_cell.angle_gamma   90.00
#
_symmetry.space_group_name_H-M   'P 1'
#
loop_
_entity.id
_entity.type
_entity.pdbx_description
1 polymer ?
#
loop_
_entity_poly.entity_id
_entity_poly.type
_entity_poly.pdbx_seq_one_letter_code
_entity_poly.pdbx_strand_id
1 'polypeptide(L)'
;SELKINLPHFGLDKPIVSEISSLGFVTLSRQAIVSITYLLMNNILFDLGGETSVTAYAIVGRMLMFALFPVYGITQGFLPIAGYNYGALKYDRVKETIFTAMKYAVGLGVLVFMGLMLFPESITSLFTTDVEVLKETPPAMRWVFAATPIIAVQTIGAAYFQAVGKAIPALLLTLTRQAFFFIPLIFILPIFFGEVGVWMSFPISDVLATFVTAFFLNREVKLKLNVALSE
;
A
#
# COMPACT_ATOMS: atom_id res chain seq x y z
N SER A 1 41.91 -3.89 3.02
CA SER A 1 41.39 -4.12 4.38
C SER A 1 40.36 -5.22 4.34
N GLU A 2 40.75 -6.44 4.71
CA GLU A 2 39.81 -7.55 4.84
C GLU A 2 39.28 -7.60 6.28
N LEU A 3 37.95 -7.51 6.43
CA LEU A 3 37.28 -7.62 7.71
C LEU A 3 37.49 -9.04 8.27
N LYS A 4 38.30 -9.16 9.33
CA LYS A 4 38.45 -10.42 10.07
C LYS A 4 37.22 -10.64 10.96
N ILE A 5 36.30 -11.49 10.51
CA ILE A 5 35.08 -11.84 11.24
C ILE A 5 35.45 -12.83 12.36
N ASN A 6 35.17 -12.48 13.61
CA ASN A 6 35.37 -13.34 14.78
C ASN A 6 34.02 -13.67 15.43
N LEU A 7 33.91 -14.82 16.11
CA LEU A 7 32.73 -15.25 16.90
C LEU A 7 32.13 -14.15 17.81
N PRO A 8 32.90 -13.32 18.53
CA PRO A 8 32.36 -12.21 19.32
C PRO A 8 31.64 -11.13 18.50
N HIS A 9 31.83 -11.04 17.18
CA HIS A 9 31.10 -10.09 16.32
C HIS A 9 29.65 -10.53 16.03
N PHE A 10 29.26 -11.76 16.40
CA PHE A 10 27.89 -12.27 16.27
C PHE A 10 27.03 -12.05 17.52
N GLY A 11 27.54 -11.29 18.51
CA GLY A 11 26.76 -10.94 19.70
C GLY A 11 25.53 -10.10 19.36
N LEU A 12 24.39 -10.40 19.98
CA LEU A 12 23.17 -9.61 19.82
C LEU A 12 23.33 -8.26 20.54
N ASP A 13 23.32 -7.19 19.76
CA ASP A 13 23.26 -5.83 20.27
C ASP A 13 21.80 -5.47 20.56
N LYS A 14 21.46 -5.29 21.85
CA LYS A 14 20.09 -5.00 22.30
C LYS A 14 19.49 -3.75 21.62
N PRO A 15 20.19 -2.60 21.54
CA PRO A 15 19.73 -1.44 20.77
C PRO A 15 19.34 -1.78 19.33
N ILE A 16 20.23 -2.47 18.60
CA ILE A 16 19.99 -2.81 17.18
C ILE A 16 18.80 -3.78 17.06
N VAL A 17 18.72 -4.79 17.92
CA VAL A 17 17.61 -5.75 17.93
C VAL A 17 16.28 -5.04 18.22
N SER A 18 16.26 -4.07 19.13
CA SER A 18 15.05 -3.32 19.45
C SER A 18 14.58 -2.46 18.27
N GLU A 19 15.50 -1.83 17.54
CA GLU A 19 15.18 -1.04 16.36
C GLU A 19 14.64 -1.91 15.21
N ILE A 20 15.31 -3.03 14.93
CA ILE A 20 14.86 -4.03 13.95
C ILE A 20 13.48 -4.56 14.32
N SER A 21 13.26 -4.89 15.59
CA SER A 21 11.98 -5.39 16.08
C SER A 21 10.87 -4.36 15.94
N SER A 22 11.16 -3.08 16.20
CA SER A 22 10.18 -1.98 16.02
C SER A 22 9.78 -1.81 14.55
N LEU A 23 10.75 -1.80 13.63
CA LEU A 23 10.47 -1.70 12.19
C LEU A 23 9.77 -2.95 11.64
N GLY A 24 10.16 -4.14 12.13
CA GLY A 24 9.52 -5.41 11.79
C GLY A 24 8.06 -5.47 12.27
N PHE A 25 7.78 -4.93 13.46
CA PHE A 25 6.43 -4.84 14.01
C PHE A 25 5.50 -4.00 13.13
N VAL A 26 6.02 -2.98 12.43
CA VAL A 26 5.23 -2.20 11.46
C VAL A 26 4.75 -3.09 10.31
N THR A 27 5.66 -3.87 9.73
CA THR A 27 5.35 -4.78 8.63
C THR A 27 4.43 -5.92 9.08
N LEU A 28 4.66 -6.49 10.27
CA LEU A 28 3.80 -7.51 10.86
C LEU A 28 2.38 -6.98 11.05
N SER A 29 2.25 -5.79 11.65
CA SER A 29 0.96 -5.15 11.88
C SER A 29 0.22 -4.89 10.57
N ARG A 30 0.94 -4.46 9.52
CA ARG A 30 0.38 -4.32 8.17
C ARG A 30 -0.20 -5.64 7.68
N GLN A 31 0.58 -6.73 7.74
CA GLN A 31 0.12 -8.03 7.25
C GLN A 31 -1.04 -8.60 8.07
N ALA A 32 -1.04 -8.38 9.39
CA ALA A 32 -2.15 -8.78 10.25
C ALA A 32 -3.46 -8.09 9.83
N ILE A 33 -3.43 -6.77 9.55
CA ILE A 33 -4.59 -6.04 9.04
C ILE A 33 -5.03 -6.58 7.68
N VAL A 34 -4.11 -6.83 6.73
CA VAL A 34 -4.47 -7.43 5.43
C VAL A 34 -5.25 -8.74 5.63
N SER A 35 -4.79 -9.61 6.53
CA SER A 35 -5.46 -10.88 6.82
C SER A 35 -6.85 -10.68 7.44
N ILE A 36 -6.98 -9.76 8.41
CA ILE A 36 -8.27 -9.42 9.03
C ILE A 36 -9.24 -8.87 7.99
N THR A 37 -8.79 -7.90 7.19
CA THR A 37 -9.56 -7.31 6.10
C THR A 37 -10.02 -8.36 5.11
N TYR A 38 -9.15 -9.31 4.73
CA TYR A 38 -9.53 -10.39 3.84
C TYR A 38 -10.63 -11.28 4.44
N LEU A 39 -10.53 -11.63 5.72
CA LEU A 39 -11.55 -12.40 6.43
C LEU A 39 -12.89 -11.63 6.49
N LEU A 40 -12.86 -10.36 6.89
CA LEU A 40 -14.06 -9.52 6.94
C LEU A 40 -14.72 -9.41 5.57
N MET A 41 -13.94 -9.26 4.50
CA MET A 41 -14.48 -9.15 3.15
C MET A 41 -15.12 -10.44 2.65
N ASN A 42 -14.51 -11.59 2.93
CA ASN A 42 -15.13 -12.86 2.59
C ASN A 42 -16.49 -13.03 3.28
N ASN A 43 -16.58 -12.74 4.59
CA ASN A 43 -17.85 -12.86 5.31
C ASN A 43 -18.91 -11.87 4.82
N ILE A 44 -18.56 -10.59 4.68
CA ILE A 44 -19.53 -9.56 4.27
C ILE A 44 -20.04 -9.82 2.84
N LEU A 45 -19.16 -10.19 1.90
CA LEU A 45 -19.58 -10.48 0.53
C LEU A 45 -20.36 -11.79 0.43
N PHE A 46 -20.04 -12.79 1.26
CA PHE A 46 -20.84 -14.01 1.34
C PHE A 46 -22.27 -13.72 1.82
N ASP A 47 -22.42 -12.90 2.86
CA ASP A 47 -23.72 -12.55 3.40
C ASP A 47 -24.57 -11.70 2.43
N LEU A 48 -23.94 -10.82 1.65
CA LEU A 48 -24.63 -9.92 0.73
C LEU A 48 -24.91 -10.51 -0.66
N GLY A 49 -23.97 -11.27 -1.21
CA GLY A 49 -24.02 -11.75 -2.60
C GLY A 49 -23.61 -13.21 -2.79
N GLY A 50 -23.42 -13.96 -1.69
CA GLY A 50 -23.20 -15.39 -1.72
C GLY A 50 -21.84 -15.82 -2.28
N GLU A 51 -21.78 -17.05 -2.79
CA GLU A 51 -20.55 -17.66 -3.31
C GLU A 51 -20.00 -16.93 -4.55
N THR A 52 -20.88 -16.37 -5.37
CA THR A 52 -20.54 -15.61 -6.58
C THR A 52 -19.69 -14.37 -6.25
N SER A 53 -20.12 -13.53 -5.29
CA SER A 53 -19.38 -12.32 -4.92
C SER A 53 -18.08 -12.60 -4.19
N VAL A 54 -18.00 -13.69 -3.41
CA VAL A 54 -16.76 -14.16 -2.79
C VAL A 54 -15.76 -14.61 -3.86
N THR A 55 -16.24 -15.34 -4.86
CA THR A 55 -15.41 -15.79 -6.00
C THR A 55 -14.92 -14.59 -6.81
N ALA A 56 -15.80 -13.62 -7.09
CA ALA A 56 -15.43 -12.35 -7.71
C ALA A 56 -14.34 -11.64 -6.90
N TYR A 57 -14.49 -11.53 -5.58
CA TYR A 57 -13.48 -10.93 -4.70
C TYR A 57 -12.13 -11.63 -4.75
N ALA A 58 -12.10 -12.96 -4.78
CA ALA A 58 -10.85 -13.70 -4.91
C ALA A 58 -10.13 -13.37 -6.23
N ILE A 59 -10.87 -13.21 -7.34
CA ILE A 59 -10.32 -12.80 -8.63
C ILE A 59 -9.81 -11.35 -8.55
N VAL A 60 -10.64 -10.42 -8.07
CA VAL A 60 -10.28 -9.00 -7.92
C VAL A 60 -9.04 -8.83 -7.03
N GLY A 61 -8.96 -9.54 -5.90
CA GLY A 61 -7.84 -9.46 -4.98
C GLY A 61 -6.52 -9.94 -5.61
N ARG A 62 -6.55 -11.04 -6.38
CA ARG A 62 -5.37 -11.53 -7.13
C ARG A 62 -4.95 -10.52 -8.20
N MET A 63 -5.91 -9.95 -8.91
CA MET A 63 -5.66 -8.91 -9.89
C MET A 63 -5.08 -7.65 -9.25
N LEU A 64 -5.57 -7.26 -8.07
CA LEU A 64 -5.09 -6.10 -7.33
C LEU A 64 -3.63 -6.29 -6.91
N MET A 65 -3.28 -7.47 -6.40
CA MET A 65 -1.89 -7.84 -6.14
C MET A 65 -1.02 -7.73 -7.39
N PHE A 66 -1.45 -8.35 -8.50
CA PHE A 66 -0.70 -8.32 -9.77
C PHE A 66 -0.51 -6.89 -10.30
N ALA A 67 -1.56 -6.08 -10.23
CA ALA A 67 -1.54 -4.67 -10.64
C ALA A 67 -0.57 -3.83 -9.81
N LEU A 68 -0.51 -4.07 -8.50
CA LEU A 68 0.33 -3.32 -7.57
C LEU A 68 1.76 -3.85 -7.47
N PHE A 69 2.07 -5.03 -8.01
CA PHE A 69 3.41 -5.61 -7.95
C PHE A 69 4.53 -4.69 -8.42
N PRO A 70 4.41 -3.99 -9.55
CA PRO A 70 5.53 -3.16 -9.97
C PRO A 70 5.65 -1.88 -9.11
N VAL A 71 4.54 -1.38 -8.53
CA VAL A 71 4.56 -0.30 -7.53
C VAL A 71 5.27 -0.78 -6.26
N TYR A 72 5.00 -2.01 -5.80
CA TYR A 72 5.73 -2.62 -4.70
C TYR A 72 7.21 -2.85 -5.04
N GLY A 73 7.53 -3.24 -6.27
CA GLY A 73 8.92 -3.35 -6.75
C GLY A 73 9.69 -2.04 -6.62
N ILE A 74 9.10 -0.92 -7.08
CA ILE A 74 9.68 0.42 -6.91
C ILE A 74 9.83 0.76 -5.43
N THR A 75 8.83 0.44 -4.62
CA THR A 75 8.85 0.71 -3.16
C THR A 75 9.98 -0.03 -2.45
N GLN A 76 10.20 -1.31 -2.80
CA GLN A 76 11.29 -2.12 -2.25
C GLN A 76 12.67 -1.59 -2.69
N GLY A 77 12.81 -1.13 -3.93
CA GLY A 77 14.03 -0.46 -4.40
C GLY A 77 14.26 0.90 -3.74
N PHE A 78 13.20 1.63 -3.41
CA PHE A 78 13.25 2.94 -2.77
C PHE A 78 13.77 2.88 -1.32
N LEU A 79 13.33 1.88 -0.53
CA LEU A 79 13.68 1.73 0.89
C LEU A 79 15.20 1.85 1.20
N PRO A 80 16.11 1.06 0.58
CA PRO A 80 17.53 1.14 0.88
C PRO A 80 18.19 2.44 0.36
N ILE A 81 17.74 2.97 -0.78
CA ILE A 81 18.29 4.20 -1.37
C ILE A 81 17.95 5.39 -0.47
N ALA A 82 16.69 5.47 0.00
CA ALA A 82 16.25 6.52 0.90
C ALA A 82 16.92 6.40 2.28
N GLY A 83 16.98 5.18 2.84
CA GLY A 83 17.61 4.93 4.14
C GLY A 83 19.10 5.29 4.15
N TYR A 84 19.85 4.90 3.11
CA TYR A 84 21.27 5.23 2.99
C TYR A 84 21.51 6.73 2.86
N ASN A 85 20.79 7.42 1.97
CA ASN A 85 20.98 8.86 1.77
C ASN A 85 20.57 9.67 3.00
N TYR A 86 19.52 9.24 3.72
CA TYR A 86 19.12 9.87 4.96
C TYR A 86 20.17 9.66 6.07
N GLY A 87 20.67 8.44 6.23
CA GLY A 87 21.76 8.15 7.18
C GLY A 87 23.07 8.89 6.86
N ALA A 88 23.33 9.15 5.58
CA ALA A 88 24.46 9.98 5.12
C ALA A 88 24.19 11.50 5.18
N LEU A 89 23.07 11.94 5.74
CA LEU A 89 22.63 13.34 5.83
C LEU A 89 22.52 14.06 4.47
N LYS A 90 22.39 13.31 3.36
CA LYS A 90 22.26 13.84 1.99
C LYS A 90 20.80 14.12 1.67
N TYR A 91 20.21 15.10 2.35
CA TYR A 91 18.76 15.39 2.28
C TYR A 91 18.26 15.79 0.88
N ASP A 92 19.09 16.41 0.04
CA ASP A 92 18.76 16.67 -1.37
C ASP A 92 18.50 15.38 -2.14
N ARG A 93 19.40 14.41 -1.99
CA ARG A 93 19.28 13.10 -2.64
C ARG A 93 18.09 12.32 -2.11
N VAL A 94 17.73 12.50 -0.83
CA VAL A 94 16.51 11.91 -0.26
C VAL A 94 15.28 12.46 -0.98
N LYS A 95 15.17 13.79 -1.16
CA LYS A 95 14.04 14.38 -1.91
C LYS A 95 14.00 13.88 -3.35
N GLU A 96 15.13 13.91 -4.04
CA GLU A 96 15.24 13.44 -5.43
C GLU A 96 14.78 11.98 -5.54
N THR A 97 15.21 11.12 -4.60
CA THR A 97 14.80 9.71 -4.54
C THR A 97 13.29 9.58 -4.34
N ILE A 98 12.69 10.37 -3.43
CA ILE A 98 11.24 10.39 -3.17
C ILE A 98 10.46 10.80 -4.43
N PHE A 99 10.83 11.92 -5.05
CA PHE A 99 10.15 12.43 -6.25
C PHE A 99 10.30 11.48 -7.44
N THR A 100 11.49 10.91 -7.62
CA THR A 100 11.78 9.95 -8.68
C THR A 100 10.95 8.69 -8.50
N ALA A 101 10.96 8.10 -7.29
CA ALA A 101 10.16 6.92 -6.99
C ALA A 101 8.66 7.18 -7.15
N MET A 102 8.15 8.32 -6.69
CA MET A 102 6.74 8.69 -6.92
C MET A 102 6.41 8.85 -8.41
N LYS A 103 7.25 9.52 -9.19
CA LYS A 103 7.02 9.72 -10.63
C LYS A 103 6.92 8.39 -11.38
N TYR A 104 7.85 7.47 -11.14
CA TYR A 104 7.82 6.15 -11.78
C TYR A 104 6.67 5.28 -11.25
N ALA A 105 6.40 5.30 -9.95
CA ALA A 105 5.32 4.52 -9.36
C ALA A 105 3.94 4.97 -9.83
N VAL A 106 3.70 6.29 -9.91
CA VAL A 106 2.46 6.85 -10.46
C VAL A 106 2.38 6.59 -11.96
N GLY A 107 3.45 6.82 -12.73
CA GLY A 107 3.45 6.58 -14.17
C GLY A 107 3.14 5.13 -14.53
N LEU A 108 3.74 4.19 -13.80
CA LEU A 108 3.45 2.77 -13.97
C LEU A 108 2.05 2.41 -13.45
N GLY A 109 1.64 2.95 -12.31
CA GLY A 109 0.29 2.77 -11.77
C GLY A 109 -0.80 3.24 -12.73
N VAL A 110 -0.58 4.36 -13.45
CA VAL A 110 -1.47 4.84 -14.52
C VAL A 110 -1.49 3.90 -15.71
N LEU A 111 -0.33 3.37 -16.12
CA LEU A 111 -0.26 2.39 -17.22
C LEU A 111 -1.07 1.13 -16.89
N VAL A 112 -0.88 0.58 -15.69
CA VAL A 112 -1.64 -0.57 -15.20
C VAL A 112 -3.13 -0.24 -15.09
N PHE A 113 -3.48 0.92 -14.53
CA PHE A 113 -4.85 1.40 -14.44
C PHE A 113 -5.53 1.46 -15.82
N MET A 114 -4.86 2.01 -16.83
CA MET A 114 -5.41 2.06 -18.19
C MET A 114 -5.66 0.65 -18.75
N GLY A 115 -4.71 -0.28 -18.58
CA GLY A 115 -4.88 -1.67 -19.04
C GLY A 115 -6.09 -2.36 -18.38
N LEU A 116 -6.25 -2.19 -17.07
CA LEU A 116 -7.33 -2.80 -16.30
C LEU A 116 -8.69 -2.15 -16.57
N MET A 117 -8.73 -0.85 -16.84
CA MET A 117 -9.96 -0.13 -17.14
C MET A 117 -10.47 -0.40 -18.56
N LEU A 118 -9.56 -0.63 -19.51
CA LEU A 118 -9.89 -0.90 -20.92
C LEU A 118 -10.32 -2.36 -21.15
N PHE A 119 -9.72 -3.32 -20.44
CA PHE A 119 -9.96 -4.75 -20.68
C PHE A 119 -10.41 -5.53 -19.42
N PRO A 120 -11.34 -5.03 -18.57
CA PRO A 120 -11.72 -5.74 -17.35
C PRO A 120 -12.36 -7.09 -17.68
N GLU A 121 -13.29 -7.13 -18.64
CA GLU A 121 -14.00 -8.35 -19.05
C GLU A 121 -13.07 -9.42 -19.62
N SER A 122 -12.14 -9.02 -20.50
CA SER A 122 -11.15 -9.94 -21.07
C SER A 122 -10.29 -10.55 -19.99
N ILE A 123 -9.88 -9.77 -18.98
CA ILE A 123 -9.07 -10.30 -17.89
C ILE A 123 -9.91 -11.22 -17.00
N THR A 124 -11.14 -10.84 -16.64
CA THR A 124 -12.03 -11.71 -15.85
C THR A 124 -12.27 -13.06 -16.54
N SER A 125 -12.43 -13.08 -17.87
CA SER A 125 -12.64 -14.30 -18.66
C SER A 125 -11.46 -15.28 -18.66
N LEU A 126 -10.25 -14.81 -18.32
CA LEU A 126 -9.09 -15.68 -18.13
C LEU A 126 -9.13 -16.43 -16.80
N PHE A 127 -9.89 -15.95 -15.81
CA PHE A 127 -9.96 -16.54 -14.46
C PHE A 127 -11.18 -17.45 -14.25
N THR A 128 -12.28 -17.21 -14.98
CA THR A 128 -13.50 -17.99 -14.83
C THR A 128 -14.33 -18.00 -16.10
N THR A 129 -15.13 -19.06 -16.26
CA THR A 129 -16.15 -19.19 -17.31
C THR A 129 -17.58 -19.05 -16.75
N ASP A 130 -17.73 -18.79 -15.45
CA ASP A 130 -19.03 -18.61 -14.82
C ASP A 130 -19.68 -17.28 -15.25
N VAL A 131 -20.90 -17.37 -15.77
CA VAL A 131 -21.62 -16.24 -16.36
C VAL A 131 -22.03 -15.20 -15.31
N GLU A 132 -22.34 -15.62 -14.08
CA GLU A 132 -22.70 -14.69 -13.00
C GLU A 132 -21.45 -13.94 -12.52
N VAL A 133 -20.35 -14.65 -12.28
CA VAL A 133 -19.07 -14.04 -11.88
C VAL A 133 -18.54 -13.10 -12.96
N LEU A 134 -18.69 -13.45 -14.24
CA LEU A 134 -18.30 -12.61 -15.38
C LEU A 134 -19.12 -11.31 -15.49
N LYS A 135 -20.32 -11.26 -14.93
CA LYS A 135 -21.13 -10.04 -14.90
C LYS A 135 -20.78 -9.14 -13.72
N GLU A 136 -20.51 -9.71 -12.55
CA GLU A 136 -20.26 -8.95 -11.32
C GLU A 136 -18.82 -8.46 -11.19
N THR A 137 -17.84 -9.23 -11.67
CA THR A 137 -16.41 -8.90 -11.46
C THR A 137 -15.96 -7.64 -12.22
N PRO A 138 -16.32 -7.40 -13.49
CA PRO A 138 -15.88 -6.20 -14.21
C PRO A 138 -16.27 -4.86 -13.55
N PRO A 139 -17.52 -4.63 -13.09
CA PRO A 139 -17.87 -3.40 -12.38
C PRO A 139 -17.18 -3.30 -11.01
N ALA A 140 -17.03 -4.41 -10.27
CA ALA A 140 -16.29 -4.45 -9.02
C ALA A 140 -14.81 -4.03 -9.21
N MET A 141 -14.17 -4.55 -10.26
CA MET A 141 -12.82 -4.16 -10.65
C MET A 141 -12.72 -2.66 -10.92
N ARG A 142 -13.64 -2.08 -11.69
CA ARG A 142 -13.60 -0.63 -11.99
C ARG A 142 -13.62 0.22 -10.72
N TRP A 143 -14.41 -0.17 -9.72
CA TRP A 143 -14.42 0.50 -8.42
C TRP A 143 -13.12 0.36 -7.67
N VAL A 144 -12.62 -0.87 -7.51
CA VAL A 144 -11.39 -1.15 -6.75
C VAL A 144 -10.18 -0.47 -7.39
N PHE A 145 -10.09 -0.49 -8.72
CA PHE A 145 -8.95 0.07 -9.44
C PHE A 145 -9.05 1.58 -9.66
N ALA A 146 -10.19 2.24 -9.41
CA ALA A 146 -10.37 3.68 -9.62
C ALA A 146 -9.31 4.54 -8.91
N ALA A 147 -8.84 4.11 -7.73
CA ALA A 147 -7.84 4.84 -6.95
C ALA A 147 -6.38 4.37 -7.18
N THR A 148 -6.12 3.42 -8.10
CA THR A 148 -4.79 2.80 -8.29
C THR A 148 -3.64 3.80 -8.45
N PRO A 149 -3.76 4.87 -9.26
CA PRO A 149 -2.68 5.86 -9.40
C PRO A 149 -2.36 6.58 -8.08
N ILE A 150 -3.36 6.76 -7.23
CA ILE A 150 -3.28 7.50 -5.98
C ILE A 150 -2.60 6.62 -4.89
N ILE A 151 -2.81 5.30 -4.92
CA ILE A 151 -2.19 4.32 -4.01
C ILE A 151 -0.66 4.37 -4.05
N ALA A 152 -0.07 4.66 -5.22
CA ALA A 152 1.37 4.77 -5.38
C ALA A 152 1.98 5.86 -4.48
N VAL A 153 1.32 7.02 -4.37
CA VAL A 153 1.76 8.15 -3.53
C VAL A 153 1.73 7.74 -2.05
N GLN A 154 0.64 7.11 -1.62
CA GLN A 154 0.48 6.64 -0.24
C GLN A 154 1.55 5.59 0.11
N THR A 155 1.81 4.66 -0.80
CA THR A 155 2.74 3.54 -0.58
C THR A 155 4.18 4.05 -0.46
N ILE A 156 4.62 4.92 -1.37
CA ILE A 156 5.96 5.53 -1.32
C ILE A 156 6.11 6.46 -0.11
N GLY A 157 5.09 7.26 0.21
CA GLY A 157 5.10 8.15 1.37
C GLY A 157 5.24 7.39 2.68
N ALA A 158 4.50 6.30 2.87
CA ALA A 158 4.64 5.44 4.05
C ALA A 158 6.02 4.75 4.10
N ALA A 159 6.51 4.27 2.95
CA ALA A 159 7.83 3.63 2.85
C ALA A 159 8.97 4.61 3.18
N TYR A 160 8.82 5.90 2.91
CA TYR A 160 9.79 6.92 3.30
C TYR A 160 9.95 7.00 4.83
N PHE A 161 8.85 7.09 5.59
CA PHE A 161 8.93 7.10 7.04
C PHE A 161 9.57 5.82 7.58
N GLN A 162 9.32 4.68 6.93
CA GLN A 162 9.96 3.41 7.26
C GLN A 162 11.47 3.44 6.98
N ALA A 163 11.87 3.93 5.80
CA ALA A 163 13.27 4.02 5.38
C ALA A 163 14.12 4.92 6.29
N VAL A 164 13.49 5.95 6.86
CA VAL A 164 14.12 6.92 7.77
C VAL A 164 14.12 6.45 9.24
N GLY A 165 13.66 5.22 9.52
CA GLY A 165 13.64 4.67 10.88
C GLY A 165 12.47 5.17 11.74
N LYS A 166 11.51 5.91 11.17
CA LYS A 166 10.33 6.41 11.89
C LYS A 166 9.19 5.39 11.85
N ALA A 167 9.33 4.36 12.68
CA ALA A 167 8.38 3.23 12.75
C ALA A 167 6.92 3.66 13.03
N ILE A 168 6.69 4.54 14.02
CA ILE A 168 5.33 4.93 14.42
C ILE A 168 4.59 5.69 13.31
N PRO A 169 5.14 6.75 12.69
CA PRO A 169 4.50 7.39 11.54
C PRO A 169 4.24 6.44 10.38
N ALA A 170 5.18 5.55 10.06
CA ALA A 170 5.01 4.56 8.99
C ALA A 170 3.85 3.59 9.29
N LEU A 171 3.75 3.14 10.53
CA LEU A 171 2.65 2.29 11.00
C LEU A 171 1.31 3.02 10.90
N LEU A 172 1.21 4.21 11.48
CA LEU A 172 -0.05 4.97 11.48
C LEU A 172 -0.53 5.25 10.06
N LEU A 173 0.32 5.72 9.16
CA LEU A 173 -0.06 5.97 7.76
C LEU A 173 -0.51 4.71 7.02
N THR A 174 0.09 3.57 7.33
CA THR A 174 -0.31 2.27 6.79
C THR A 174 -1.68 1.84 7.31
N LEU A 175 -1.86 1.93 8.64
CA LEU A 175 -3.11 1.58 9.32
C LEU A 175 -4.25 2.52 8.93
N THR A 176 -3.96 3.80 8.64
CA THR A 176 -4.96 4.75 8.15
C THR A 176 -5.65 4.24 6.90
N ARG A 177 -4.89 3.68 5.95
CA ARG A 177 -5.46 3.09 4.73
C ARG A 177 -6.26 1.83 5.02
N GLN A 178 -5.63 0.84 5.62
CA GLN A 178 -6.19 -0.51 5.65
C GLN A 178 -7.08 -0.80 6.87
N ALA A 179 -6.93 -0.04 7.95
CA ALA A 179 -7.67 -0.23 9.19
C ALA A 179 -8.61 0.95 9.47
N PHE A 180 -8.08 2.15 9.70
CA PHE A 180 -8.88 3.25 10.24
C PHE A 180 -9.91 3.82 9.25
N PHE A 181 -9.63 3.80 7.94
CA PHE A 181 -10.62 4.17 6.94
C PHE A 181 -11.33 2.95 6.36
N PHE A 182 -10.58 1.95 5.89
CA PHE A 182 -11.20 0.83 5.20
C PHE A 182 -12.17 0.02 6.07
N ILE A 183 -11.79 -0.37 7.30
CA ILE A 183 -12.65 -1.24 8.15
C ILE A 183 -13.98 -0.55 8.49
N PRO A 184 -14.03 0.71 8.96
CA PRO A 184 -15.33 1.36 9.17
C PRO A 184 -16.14 1.50 7.89
N LEU A 185 -15.49 1.80 6.76
CA LEU A 185 -16.17 1.98 5.47
C LEU A 185 -16.83 0.69 4.98
N ILE A 186 -16.19 -0.48 5.12
CA ILE A 186 -16.82 -1.76 4.73
C ILE A 186 -18.02 -2.14 5.59
N PHE A 187 -18.16 -1.60 6.80
CA PHE A 187 -19.36 -1.83 7.62
C PHE A 187 -20.45 -0.80 7.37
N ILE A 188 -20.09 0.44 7.03
CA ILE A 188 -21.04 1.55 6.89
C ILE A 188 -21.63 1.61 5.47
N LEU A 189 -20.80 1.56 4.43
CA LEU A 189 -21.26 1.75 3.04
C LEU A 189 -22.27 0.69 2.57
N PRO A 190 -22.13 -0.61 2.91
CA PRO A 190 -23.08 -1.61 2.46
C PRO A 190 -24.49 -1.43 3.02
N ILE A 191 -24.65 -0.75 4.17
CA ILE A 191 -25.97 -0.43 4.73
C ILE A 191 -26.78 0.45 3.77
N PHE A 192 -26.10 1.30 3.00
CA PHE A 192 -26.75 2.26 2.08
C PHE A 192 -26.74 1.79 0.63
N PHE A 193 -25.70 1.07 0.20
CA PHE A 193 -25.45 0.75 -1.22
C PHE A 193 -25.32 -0.75 -1.49
N GLY A 194 -25.59 -1.62 -0.50
CA GLY A 194 -25.47 -3.06 -0.63
C GLY A 194 -24.05 -3.51 -1.02
N GLU A 195 -23.96 -4.49 -1.90
CA GLU A 195 -22.67 -5.03 -2.37
C GLU A 195 -21.79 -3.94 -3.03
N VAL A 196 -22.37 -3.02 -3.80
CA VAL A 196 -21.63 -1.90 -4.41
C VAL A 196 -20.95 -1.04 -3.34
N GLY A 197 -21.58 -0.89 -2.18
CA GLY A 197 -20.99 -0.19 -1.04
C GLY A 197 -19.70 -0.83 -0.54
N VAL A 198 -19.60 -2.16 -0.62
CA VAL A 198 -18.36 -2.89 -0.30
C VAL A 198 -17.26 -2.49 -1.28
N TRP A 199 -17.55 -2.52 -2.59
CA TRP A 199 -16.56 -2.19 -3.62
C TRP A 199 -16.13 -0.72 -3.57
N MET A 200 -17.04 0.20 -3.23
CA MET A 200 -16.75 1.63 -3.06
C MET A 200 -15.84 1.93 -1.86
N SER A 201 -15.80 1.05 -0.84
CA SER A 201 -14.95 1.26 0.34
C SER A 201 -13.45 1.32 -0.01
N PHE A 202 -13.01 0.55 -1.00
CA PHE A 202 -11.62 0.52 -1.49
C PHE A 202 -11.16 1.91 -1.94
N PRO A 203 -11.71 2.49 -3.04
CA PRO A 203 -11.22 3.76 -3.56
C PRO A 203 -11.42 4.91 -2.57
N ILE A 204 -12.49 4.93 -1.78
CA ILE A 204 -12.73 5.98 -0.78
C ILE A 204 -11.66 5.93 0.31
N SER A 205 -11.36 4.74 0.83
CA SER A 205 -10.31 4.59 1.84
C SER A 205 -8.92 4.98 1.32
N ASP A 206 -8.62 4.63 0.08
CA ASP A 206 -7.33 4.91 -0.56
C ASP A 206 -7.15 6.41 -0.80
N VAL A 207 -8.19 7.10 -1.26
CA VAL A 207 -8.19 8.55 -1.46
C VAL A 207 -7.98 9.27 -0.12
N LEU A 208 -8.77 8.93 0.90
CA LEU A 208 -8.65 9.53 2.23
C LEU A 208 -7.26 9.29 2.85
N ALA A 209 -6.75 8.07 2.77
CA ALA A 209 -5.43 7.74 3.28
C ALA A 209 -4.32 8.48 2.54
N THR A 210 -4.47 8.65 1.23
CA THR A 210 -3.49 9.38 0.43
C THR A 210 -3.46 10.86 0.77
N PHE A 211 -4.60 11.48 1.06
CA PHE A 211 -4.62 12.86 1.57
C PHE A 211 -3.86 12.99 2.88
N VAL A 212 -4.07 12.06 3.82
CA VAL A 212 -3.35 12.03 5.09
C VAL A 212 -1.84 11.85 4.85
N THR A 213 -1.44 10.89 4.02
CA THR A 213 -0.03 10.66 3.70
C THR A 213 0.62 11.86 3.00
N ALA A 214 -0.07 12.46 2.03
CA ALA A 214 0.42 13.65 1.32
C ALA A 214 0.63 14.83 2.29
N PHE A 215 -0.29 15.04 3.24
CA PHE A 215 -0.15 16.06 4.27
C PHE A 215 1.08 15.84 5.15
N PHE A 216 1.25 14.63 5.70
CA PHE A 216 2.38 14.30 6.57
C PHE A 216 3.72 14.34 5.81
N LEU A 217 3.74 13.85 4.57
CA LEU A 217 4.94 13.87 3.73
C LEU A 217 5.34 15.32 3.38
N ASN A 218 4.39 16.15 2.93
CA ASN A 218 4.65 17.56 2.63
C ASN A 218 5.14 18.33 3.86
N ARG A 219 4.57 18.05 5.04
CA ARG A 219 5.01 18.65 6.30
C ARG A 219 6.46 18.26 6.62
N GLU A 220 6.81 16.98 6.49
CA GLU A 220 8.17 16.51 6.76
C GLU A 220 9.20 17.09 5.77
N VAL A 221 8.86 17.15 4.48
CA VAL A 221 9.71 17.77 3.45
C VAL A 221 9.96 19.24 3.76
N LYS A 222 8.92 19.99 4.16
CA LYS A 222 9.05 21.41 4.49
C LYS A 222 9.83 21.66 5.80
N LEU A 223 9.57 20.87 6.84
CA LEU A 223 10.12 21.15 8.17
C LEU A 223 11.53 20.61 8.39
N LYS A 224 11.89 19.47 7.79
CA LYS A 224 13.21 18.86 8.00
C LYS A 224 14.09 18.95 6.77
N LEU A 225 13.56 18.56 5.61
CA LEU A 225 14.38 18.46 4.42
C LEU A 225 14.64 19.82 3.75
N ASN A 226 13.80 20.84 3.92
CA ASN A 226 14.10 22.20 3.43
C ASN A 226 14.92 23.02 4.43
N VAL A 227 14.67 22.86 5.74
CA VAL A 227 15.39 23.59 6.79
C VAL A 227 16.84 23.12 6.90
N ALA A 228 17.09 21.82 6.80
CA ALA A 228 18.45 21.26 6.80
C ALA A 228 19.27 21.59 5.53
N LEU A 229 18.68 22.26 4.53
CA LEU A 229 19.40 22.79 3.37
C LEU A 229 19.68 24.29 3.48
N SER A 230 18.98 24.97 4.37
CA SER A 230 19.21 26.40 4.67
C SER A 230 20.26 26.63 5.76
N GLU A 231 20.66 25.56 6.45
CA GLU A 231 21.81 25.51 7.38
C GLU A 231 23.06 24.98 6.66
#